data_AF-A0A4U6DBJ9-F1
#
_entry.id   AF-A0A4U6DBJ9-F1
#
_cell.length_a   1.000
_cell.length_b   1.000
_cell.length_c   1.000
_cell.angle_alpha   90.00
_cell.angle_beta   90.00
_cell.angle_gamma   90.00
#
_symmetry.space_group_name_H-M   'P 1'
#
loop_
_entity.id
_entity.type
_entity.pdbx_description
1 polymer ?
#
loop_
_entity_poly.entity_id
_entity_poly.type
_entity_poly.pdbx_seq_one_letter_code
_entity_poly.pdbx_strand_id
1 'polypeptide(L)'
;MKKVIYSAILIAIAYTSSFSQSFYPQPTHRSSNSISSGSVNPNTNYNSGYQKSNGTYVQPHIKTQQNQTNLDNYSTQGNVNPYTLDNGTKAKDYSIDAYNYGSGKTIQTGERGGQYYINNNGNKVYVPKR
;
A
#
# COMPACT_ATOMS: atom_id res chain seq x y z
N MET A 1 -42.33 20.42 -42.61
CA MET A 1 -42.75 21.07 -41.35
C MET A 1 -41.89 20.51 -40.21
N LYS A 2 -41.37 21.43 -39.40
CA LYS A 2 -40.47 21.40 -38.22
C LYS A 2 -39.95 20.04 -37.68
N LYS A 3 -38.61 19.91 -37.68
CA LYS A 3 -37.81 18.93 -36.91
C LYS A 3 -37.76 19.37 -35.44
N VAL A 4 -37.84 18.44 -34.48
CA VAL A 4 -37.58 18.72 -33.07
C VAL A 4 -36.59 17.67 -32.56
N ILE A 5 -35.39 18.14 -32.23
CA ILE A 5 -34.29 17.37 -31.62
C ILE A 5 -34.35 17.69 -30.12
N TYR A 6 -34.47 16.66 -29.28
CA TYR A 6 -34.34 16.81 -27.82
C TYR A 6 -32.88 16.56 -27.43
N SER A 7 -32.18 17.63 -27.09
CA SER A 7 -30.86 17.63 -26.47
C SER A 7 -31.02 17.54 -24.94
N ALA A 8 -30.67 16.40 -24.33
CA ALA A 8 -30.57 16.29 -22.88
C ALA A 8 -29.20 16.81 -22.42
N ILE A 9 -29.20 17.86 -21.60
CA ILE A 9 -28.02 18.42 -20.96
C ILE A 9 -27.73 17.57 -19.71
N LEU A 10 -26.66 16.78 -19.75
CA LEU A 10 -26.12 16.08 -18.58
C LEU A 10 -25.17 17.02 -17.83
N ILE A 11 -25.64 17.57 -16.71
CA ILE A 11 -24.79 18.32 -15.77
C ILE A 11 -24.02 17.30 -14.92
N ALA A 12 -22.76 17.07 -15.25
CA ALA A 12 -21.84 16.29 -14.42
C ALA A 12 -21.31 17.17 -13.28
N ILE A 13 -21.85 16.99 -12.07
CA ILE A 13 -21.30 17.60 -10.85
C ILE A 13 -20.09 16.75 -10.41
N ALA A 14 -18.88 17.21 -10.72
CA ALA A 14 -17.65 16.60 -10.24
C ALA A 14 -17.42 17.02 -8.78
N TYR A 15 -17.66 16.10 -7.84
CA TYR A 15 -17.19 16.27 -6.46
C TYR A 15 -15.70 15.93 -6.41
N THR A 16 -14.83 16.93 -6.50
CA THR A 16 -13.43 16.77 -6.11
C THR A 16 -13.32 17.01 -4.61
N SER A 17 -13.23 15.96 -3.82
CA SER A 17 -12.79 16.07 -2.42
C SER A 17 -11.31 16.40 -2.41
N SER A 18 -11.00 17.69 -2.23
CA SER A 18 -9.64 18.15 -1.99
C SER A 18 -9.24 17.80 -0.57
N PHE A 19 -8.33 16.84 -0.41
CA PHE A 19 -7.60 16.66 0.85
C PHE A 19 -6.17 17.15 0.64
N SER A 20 -5.92 18.40 1.04
CA SER A 20 -4.58 18.95 1.15
C SER A 20 -3.88 18.34 2.35
N GLN A 21 -2.68 17.81 2.17
CA GLN A 21 -1.69 17.72 3.25
C GLN A 21 -0.46 18.51 2.82
N SER A 22 -0.26 19.65 3.48
CA SER A 22 0.91 20.50 3.34
C SER A 22 1.64 20.60 4.68
N PHE A 23 2.95 20.88 4.55
CA PHE A 23 3.93 21.27 5.57
C PHE A 23 4.68 20.12 6.26
N TYR A 24 5.96 20.02 5.92
CA TYR A 24 7.00 19.28 6.62
C TYR A 24 7.28 19.98 7.97
N PRO A 25 6.99 19.36 9.13
CA PRO A 25 7.50 19.80 10.40
C PRO A 25 8.81 19.05 10.68
N GLN A 26 9.85 19.79 11.09
CA GLN A 26 11.06 19.17 11.61
C GLN A 26 10.77 18.39 12.92
N PRO A 27 11.53 17.33 13.23
CA PRO A 27 11.27 16.49 14.40
C PRO A 27 11.56 17.26 15.69
N THR A 28 10.54 17.51 16.50
CA THR A 28 10.72 17.91 17.89
C THR A 28 10.87 16.65 18.75
N HIS A 29 12.06 16.45 19.30
CA HIS A 29 12.35 15.36 20.23
C HIS A 29 11.65 15.59 21.57
N ARG A 30 10.67 14.75 21.94
CA ARG A 30 10.36 14.50 23.36
C ARG A 30 9.61 13.20 23.66
N SER A 31 10.25 12.45 24.57
CA SER A 31 9.72 11.49 25.55
C SER A 31 9.24 10.09 25.11
N SER A 32 10.20 9.17 25.09
CA SER A 32 10.20 7.88 25.82
C SER A 32 8.88 7.11 25.94
N ASN A 33 8.59 6.30 24.92
CA ASN A 33 8.19 4.91 25.12
C ASN A 33 9.16 4.07 24.28
N SER A 34 9.85 3.10 24.88
CA SER A 34 10.70 2.15 24.17
C SER A 34 9.83 1.18 23.36
N ILE A 35 9.19 1.69 22.31
CA ILE A 35 8.76 0.89 21.19
C ILE A 35 10.05 0.40 20.57
N SER A 36 10.29 -0.91 20.62
CA SER A 36 11.31 -1.56 19.80
C SER A 36 10.91 -1.30 18.34
N SER A 37 11.29 -0.14 17.81
CA SER A 37 11.23 0.15 16.39
C SER A 37 12.23 -0.81 15.77
N GLY A 38 11.72 -1.85 15.12
CA GLY A 38 12.55 -2.68 14.26
C GLY A 38 13.34 -1.76 13.34
N SER A 39 14.62 -2.06 13.12
CA SER A 39 15.43 -1.30 12.18
C SER A 39 14.75 -1.42 10.80
N VAL A 40 14.19 -0.30 10.33
CA VAL A 40 13.62 -0.22 8.98
C VAL A 40 14.75 -0.08 7.98
N ASN A 41 14.54 -0.59 6.76
CA ASN A 41 15.52 -0.45 5.70
C ASN A 41 15.74 1.04 5.39
N PRO A 42 16.97 1.57 5.51
CA PRO A 42 17.23 2.97 5.24
C PRO A 42 17.15 3.29 3.74
N ASN A 43 17.29 2.29 2.87
CA ASN A 43 17.20 2.48 1.43
C ASN A 43 15.73 2.51 0.99
N THR A 44 15.37 3.54 0.24
CA THR A 44 13.99 3.79 -0.19
C THR A 44 13.89 3.96 -1.69
N ASN A 45 12.68 3.75 -2.21
CA ASN A 45 12.30 4.03 -3.59
C ASN A 45 11.06 4.91 -3.61
N TYR A 46 11.08 5.93 -4.47
CA TYR A 46 9.91 6.73 -4.79
C TYR A 46 9.12 6.06 -5.92
N ASN A 47 7.83 5.85 -5.70
CA ASN A 47 6.91 5.40 -6.73
C ASN A 47 6.05 6.59 -7.17
N SER A 48 6.16 6.96 -8.46
CA SER A 48 5.32 7.99 -9.05
C SER A 48 3.84 7.56 -9.06
N GLY A 49 2.94 8.54 -8.99
CA GLY A 49 1.52 8.29 -9.12
C GLY A 49 1.13 7.88 -10.53
N TYR A 50 0.09 7.06 -10.67
CA TYR A 50 -0.37 6.54 -11.96
C TYR A 50 -1.86 6.21 -11.95
N GLN A 51 -2.48 6.08 -13.12
CA GLN A 51 -3.87 5.65 -13.26
C GLN A 51 -3.93 4.15 -13.58
N LYS A 52 -4.74 3.40 -12.82
CA LYS A 52 -5.01 1.99 -13.10
C LYS A 52 -5.95 1.87 -14.31
N SER A 53 -5.97 0.69 -14.95
CA SER A 53 -6.85 0.40 -16.09
C SER A 53 -8.34 0.57 -15.79
N ASN A 54 -8.75 0.42 -14.53
CA ASN A 54 -10.12 0.66 -14.07
C ASN A 54 -10.41 2.14 -13.74
N GLY A 55 -9.53 3.07 -14.11
CA GLY A 55 -9.68 4.52 -13.89
C GLY A 55 -9.25 5.01 -12.51
N THR A 56 -8.95 4.14 -11.54
CA THR A 56 -8.53 4.54 -10.19
C THR A 56 -7.13 5.16 -10.21
N TYR A 57 -6.99 6.39 -9.71
CA TYR A 57 -5.68 7.03 -9.53
C TYR A 57 -4.98 6.50 -8.27
N VAL A 58 -3.68 6.22 -8.39
CA VAL A 58 -2.78 5.83 -7.30
C VAL A 58 -1.85 7.00 -7.02
N GLN A 59 -1.88 7.51 -5.80
CA GLN A 59 -1.00 8.59 -5.37
C GLN A 59 0.47 8.14 -5.31
N PRO A 60 1.42 9.06 -5.57
CA PRO A 60 2.82 8.78 -5.36
C PRO A 60 3.09 8.45 -3.89
N HIS A 61 4.05 7.58 -3.63
CA HIS A 61 4.42 7.18 -2.28
C HIS A 61 5.87 6.70 -2.22
N ILE A 62 6.46 6.76 -1.03
CA ILE A 62 7.80 6.23 -0.76
C ILE A 62 7.64 4.87 -0.08
N LYS A 63 8.45 3.90 -0.49
CA LYS A 63 8.56 2.60 0.14
C LYS A 63 10.01 2.22 0.39
N THR A 64 10.25 1.30 1.31
CA THR A 64 11.56 0.65 1.47
C THR A 64 11.95 -0.14 0.23
N GLN A 65 13.24 -0.24 -0.04
CA GLN A 65 13.76 -1.13 -1.07
C GLN A 65 13.46 -2.58 -0.74
N GLN A 66 13.09 -3.34 -1.77
CA GLN A 66 12.75 -4.75 -1.61
C GLN A 66 14.01 -5.59 -1.37
N ASN A 67 13.97 -6.43 -0.34
CA ASN A 67 14.97 -7.47 -0.09
C ASN A 67 14.25 -8.82 0.13
N GLN A 68 14.92 -9.79 0.77
CA GLN A 68 14.41 -11.16 0.97
C GLN A 68 13.43 -11.31 2.13
N THR A 69 13.14 -10.25 2.88
CA THR A 69 12.21 -10.26 4.00
C THR A 69 11.29 -9.05 3.96
N ASN A 70 10.21 -9.08 4.73
CA ASN A 70 9.42 -7.88 4.97
C ASN A 70 9.68 -7.22 6.33
N LEU A 71 10.51 -7.81 7.20
CA LEU A 71 10.64 -7.37 8.60
C LEU A 71 11.02 -5.89 8.77
N ASP A 72 11.79 -5.35 7.83
CA ASP A 72 12.34 -4.00 7.82
C ASP A 72 11.56 -3.04 6.89
N ASN A 73 10.43 -3.48 6.30
CA ASN A 73 9.60 -2.63 5.47
C ASN A 73 8.72 -1.68 6.29
N TYR A 74 8.49 -0.46 5.79
CA TYR A 74 7.59 0.50 6.45
C TYR A 74 6.17 -0.02 6.65
N SER A 75 5.69 -0.87 5.74
CA SER A 75 4.34 -1.44 5.81
C SER A 75 4.19 -2.57 6.84
N THR A 76 5.29 -3.04 7.44
CA THR A 76 5.29 -4.18 8.36
C THR A 76 4.93 -3.77 9.76
N GLN A 77 4.13 -4.60 10.42
CA GLN A 77 3.58 -4.33 11.75
C GLN A 77 4.69 -4.03 12.77
N GLY A 78 4.53 -2.91 13.48
CA GLY A 78 5.50 -2.38 14.44
C GLY A 78 6.52 -1.41 13.85
N ASN A 79 6.59 -1.28 12.53
CA ASN A 79 7.40 -0.26 11.88
C ASN A 79 6.55 0.99 11.59
N VAL A 80 7.23 2.13 11.45
CA VAL A 80 6.59 3.42 11.11
C VAL A 80 7.23 3.94 9.83
N ASN A 81 6.40 4.44 8.92
CA ASN A 81 6.88 5.16 7.74
C ASN A 81 7.33 6.57 8.16
N PRO A 82 8.61 6.96 8.08
CA PRO A 82 9.06 8.27 8.51
C PRO A 82 8.53 9.43 7.65
N TYR A 83 8.05 9.16 6.43
CA TYR A 83 7.54 10.19 5.52
C TYR A 83 6.07 10.53 5.74
N THR A 84 5.27 9.58 6.21
CA THR A 84 3.82 9.74 6.43
C THR A 84 3.41 9.60 7.89
N LEU A 85 4.31 9.09 8.74
CA LEU A 85 4.07 8.71 10.13
C LEU A 85 3.04 7.59 10.32
N ASP A 86 2.67 6.91 9.24
CA ASP A 86 1.76 5.78 9.30
C ASP A 86 2.43 4.55 9.91
N ASN A 87 1.67 3.83 10.73
CA ASN A 87 2.08 2.54 11.27
C ASN A 87 1.90 1.44 10.22
N GLY A 88 2.91 0.57 10.11
CA GLY A 88 2.81 -0.66 9.35
C GLY A 88 1.76 -1.61 9.94
N THR A 89 1.10 -2.35 9.07
CA THR A 89 -0.03 -3.24 9.42
C THR A 89 0.10 -4.63 8.81
N LYS A 90 1.12 -4.88 7.99
CA LYS A 90 1.35 -6.19 7.38
C LYS A 90 2.05 -7.10 8.36
N ALA A 91 1.58 -8.34 8.48
CA ALA A 91 2.24 -9.33 9.31
C ALA A 91 3.70 -9.52 8.90
N LYS A 92 4.55 -9.75 9.88
CA LYS A 92 5.96 -10.09 9.72
C LYS A 92 6.09 -11.47 9.06
N ASP A 93 7.08 -11.63 8.18
CA ASP A 93 7.44 -12.93 7.65
C ASP A 93 7.75 -13.90 8.82
N TYR A 94 7.24 -15.12 8.69
CA TYR A 94 7.33 -16.22 9.65
C TYR A 94 6.69 -15.95 11.03
N SER A 95 5.81 -14.95 11.14
CA SER A 95 5.01 -14.75 12.35
C SER A 95 3.73 -15.59 12.32
N ILE A 96 3.12 -15.79 13.49
CA ILE A 96 1.81 -16.46 13.59
C ILE A 96 0.75 -15.74 12.75
N ASP A 97 0.80 -14.40 12.70
CA ASP A 97 -0.15 -13.59 11.92
C ASP A 97 0.00 -13.79 10.41
N ALA A 98 1.18 -14.21 9.92
CA ALA A 98 1.40 -14.51 8.51
C ALA A 98 0.50 -15.66 8.04
N TYR A 99 0.21 -16.65 8.91
CA TYR A 99 -0.64 -17.80 8.58
C TYR A 99 -2.10 -17.42 8.33
N ASN A 100 -2.55 -16.24 8.80
CA ASN A 100 -3.89 -15.73 8.51
C ASN A 100 -4.02 -15.26 7.05
N TYR A 101 -2.91 -14.92 6.38
CA TYR A 101 -2.93 -14.48 4.99
C TYR A 101 -3.14 -15.66 4.04
N GLY A 102 -4.15 -15.55 3.18
CA GLY A 102 -4.46 -16.61 2.22
C GLY A 102 -4.94 -17.90 2.90
N SER A 103 -5.53 -17.82 4.09
CA SER A 103 -6.13 -18.98 4.77
C SER A 103 -7.11 -19.71 3.83
N GLY A 104 -7.00 -21.04 3.79
CA GLY A 104 -7.75 -21.90 2.87
C GLY A 104 -7.30 -21.85 1.41
N LYS A 105 -6.19 -21.17 1.08
CA LYS A 105 -5.60 -21.16 -0.27
C LYS A 105 -4.34 -22.00 -0.34
N THR A 106 -4.09 -22.61 -1.49
CA THR A 106 -2.82 -23.25 -1.81
C THR A 106 -1.77 -22.18 -2.06
N ILE A 107 -0.82 -22.06 -1.14
CA ILE A 107 0.30 -21.13 -1.25
C ILE A 107 1.42 -21.75 -2.09
N GLN A 108 1.94 -20.97 -3.03
CA GLN A 108 3.05 -21.32 -3.90
C GLN A 108 4.23 -20.40 -3.61
N THR A 109 5.44 -20.90 -3.85
CA THR A 109 6.68 -20.11 -3.75
C THR A 109 7.18 -19.81 -5.16
N GLY A 110 7.41 -18.52 -5.45
CA GLY A 110 7.99 -18.10 -6.72
C GLY A 110 9.51 -18.27 -6.75
N GLU A 111 10.09 -18.18 -7.94
CA GLU A 111 11.54 -18.30 -8.18
C GLU A 111 12.38 -17.30 -7.36
N ARG A 112 11.80 -16.14 -7.03
CA ARG A 112 12.42 -15.10 -6.20
C ARG A 112 12.15 -15.27 -4.69
N GLY A 113 11.63 -16.43 -4.29
CA GLY A 113 11.35 -16.79 -2.89
C GLY A 113 10.11 -16.14 -2.27
N GLY A 114 9.36 -15.31 -3.01
CA GLY A 114 8.10 -14.73 -2.54
C GLY A 114 6.96 -15.76 -2.52
N GLN A 115 6.15 -15.76 -1.47
CA GLN A 115 4.98 -16.63 -1.36
C GLN A 115 3.71 -15.93 -1.88
N TYR A 116 2.85 -16.66 -2.57
CA TYR A 116 1.61 -16.14 -3.13
C TYR A 116 0.56 -17.25 -3.32
N TYR A 117 -0.70 -16.86 -3.53
CA TYR A 117 -1.73 -17.76 -4.07
C TYR A 117 -2.33 -17.18 -5.35
N ILE A 118 -3.01 -18.01 -6.13
CA ILE A 118 -3.78 -17.56 -7.30
C ILE A 118 -5.23 -17.31 -6.87
N ASN A 119 -5.72 -16.09 -7.05
CA ASN A 119 -7.12 -15.76 -6.76
C ASN A 119 -8.06 -16.25 -7.87
N ASN A 120 -9.37 -16.12 -7.68
CA ASN A 120 -10.38 -16.61 -8.63
C ASN A 120 -10.30 -15.93 -10.01
N ASN A 121 -9.64 -14.77 -10.11
CA ASN A 121 -9.42 -14.04 -11.35
C ASN A 121 -8.08 -14.44 -12.04
N GLY A 122 -7.41 -15.49 -11.56
CA GLY A 122 -6.12 -15.93 -12.09
C GLY A 122 -4.92 -15.08 -11.68
N ASN A 123 -5.10 -14.09 -10.80
CA ASN A 123 -4.02 -13.18 -10.41
C ASN A 123 -3.22 -13.71 -9.21
N LYS A 124 -1.90 -13.49 -9.23
CA LYS A 124 -1.02 -13.74 -8.08
C LYS A 124 -1.28 -12.73 -6.98
N VAL A 125 -1.60 -13.21 -5.79
CA VAL A 125 -1.73 -12.41 -4.57
C VAL A 125 -0.64 -12.82 -3.61
N TYR A 126 0.35 -11.93 -3.43
CA TYR A 126 1.48 -12.16 -2.54
C TYR A 126 1.06 -12.05 -1.08
N VAL A 127 1.63 -12.94 -0.27
CA VAL A 127 1.39 -13.02 1.18
C VAL A 127 2.74 -12.99 1.92
N PRO A 128 2.76 -12.57 3.20
CA PRO A 128 3.94 -12.76 4.04
C PRO A 128 4.37 -14.23 4.04
N LYS A 129 5.68 -14.47 4.12
CA LYS A 129 6.22 -15.82 4.17
C LYS A 129 5.76 -16.48 5.46
N ARG A 130 5.41 -17.75 5.39
CA ARG A 130 5.02 -18.59 6.52
C ARG A 130 5.97 -19.77 6.66
#